data_AF-A0A2E9LUQ8-F1
#
_entry.id   AF-A0A2E9LUQ8-F1
#
_cell.length_a   1.000
_cell.length_b   1.000
_cell.length_c   1.000
_cell.angle_alpha   90.00
_cell.angle_beta   90.00
_cell.angle_gamma   90.00
#
_symmetry.space_group_name_H-M   'P 1'
#
loop_
_entity.id
_entity.type
_entity.pdbx_description
1 polymer ?
#
loop_
_entity_poly.entity_id
_entity_poly.type
_entity_poly.pdbx_seq_one_letter_code
_entity_poly.pdbx_strand_id
1 'polypeptide(L)'
;MVRKTAVPLTALGLVSAVWIALSFAGSLPKPGLIPDHTVINDPGEVPRFLADAWQLPDDPLLGFVEITAGPFLMGSDAAIDPLAFDIERWSSTNAQVVLELPTYYIGRFEVTVAQIRSFVQATGYPIDGQALSGAPEHPASFISWPDALAYSR
;
A
#
# COMPACT_ATOMS: atom_id res chain seq x y z
N MET A 1 -47.11 31.94 -46.96
CA MET A 1 -47.03 30.53 -46.53
C MET A 1 -45.65 30.30 -45.94
N VAL A 2 -45.47 30.47 -44.62
CA VAL A 2 -44.23 30.12 -43.89
C VAL A 2 -44.65 29.52 -42.55
N ARG A 3 -44.37 28.23 -42.40
CA ARG A 3 -44.75 27.40 -41.25
C ARG A 3 -43.71 27.63 -40.15
N LYS A 4 -44.08 28.29 -39.05
CA LYS A 4 -43.23 28.39 -37.85
C LYS A 4 -43.22 27.02 -37.16
N THR A 5 -42.10 26.31 -37.22
CA THR A 5 -41.87 25.09 -36.46
C THR A 5 -41.62 25.46 -35.00
N ALA A 6 -42.59 25.17 -34.14
CA ALA A 6 -42.39 25.21 -32.69
C ALA A 6 -41.47 24.05 -32.30
N VAL A 7 -40.28 24.36 -31.78
CA VAL A 7 -39.45 23.37 -31.10
C VAL A 7 -40.17 23.02 -29.80
N PRO A 8 -40.48 21.75 -29.52
CA PRO A 8 -41.24 21.39 -28.33
C PRO A 8 -40.40 21.65 -27.08
N LEU A 9 -41.01 22.28 -26.08
CA LEU A 9 -40.44 22.61 -24.76
C LEU A 9 -39.82 21.42 -24.00
N THR A 10 -39.95 20.19 -24.50
CA THR A 10 -39.44 18.97 -23.89
C THR A 10 -37.91 18.86 -23.95
N ALA A 11 -37.26 19.47 -24.94
CA ALA A 11 -35.79 19.44 -25.04
C ALA A 11 -35.11 20.30 -23.95
N LEU A 12 -35.73 21.39 -23.51
CA LEU A 12 -35.19 22.24 -22.44
C LEU A 12 -35.24 21.54 -21.07
N GLY A 13 -36.32 20.79 -20.80
CA GLY A 13 -36.50 20.07 -19.54
C GLY A 13 -35.44 18.99 -19.30
N LEU A 14 -35.04 18.28 -20.36
CA LEU A 14 -33.98 17.26 -20.28
C LEU A 14 -32.60 17.88 -20.03
N VAL A 15 -32.29 19.02 -20.67
CA VAL A 15 -31.02 19.73 -20.41
C VAL A 15 -30.96 20.21 -18.96
N SER A 16 -32.06 20.76 -18.42
CA SER A 16 -32.13 21.17 -17.02
C SER A 16 -31.98 19.98 -16.07
N ALA A 17 -32.65 18.86 -16.33
CA ALA A 17 -32.56 17.66 -15.49
C ALA A 17 -31.14 17.05 -15.52
N VAL A 18 -30.48 17.04 -16.68
CA VAL A 18 -29.09 16.58 -16.83
C VAL A 18 -28.12 17.54 -16.13
N TRP A 19 -28.31 18.85 -16.23
CA TRP A 19 -27.47 19.85 -15.55
C TRP A 19 -27.64 19.78 -14.03
N ILE A 20 -28.86 19.58 -13.54
CA ILE A 20 -29.16 19.34 -12.13
C ILE A 20 -28.52 18.03 -11.65
N ALA A 21 -28.66 16.93 -12.41
CA ALA A 21 -28.03 15.65 -12.07
C ALA A 21 -26.50 15.74 -12.06
N LEU A 22 -25.88 16.47 -12.99
CA LEU A 22 -24.45 16.75 -13.01
C LEU A 22 -24.01 17.65 -11.84
N SER A 23 -24.85 18.60 -11.44
CA SER A 23 -24.60 19.48 -10.28
C SER A 23 -24.67 18.71 -8.96
N PHE A 24 -25.56 17.71 -8.86
CA PHE A 24 -25.67 16.82 -7.69
C PHE A 24 -24.74 15.60 -7.73
N ALA A 25 -24.18 15.24 -8.89
CA ALA A 25 -23.16 14.19 -8.99
C ALA A 25 -21.87 14.56 -8.25
N GLY A 26 -21.59 15.86 -8.08
CA GLY A 26 -20.54 16.36 -7.19
C GLY A 26 -20.85 16.25 -5.70
N SER A 27 -22.08 15.85 -5.34
CA SER A 27 -22.61 15.78 -3.96
C SER A 27 -22.77 14.35 -3.44
N LEU A 28 -22.31 13.33 -4.17
CA LEU A 28 -22.19 11.99 -3.60
C LEU A 28 -21.32 12.08 -2.33
N PRO A 29 -21.74 11.48 -1.20
CA PRO A 29 -20.87 11.37 -0.05
C PRO A 29 -19.60 10.65 -0.52
N LYS A 30 -18.48 11.37 -0.59
CA LYS A 30 -17.17 10.71 -0.68
C LYS A 30 -17.11 9.78 0.54
N PRO A 31 -16.83 8.47 0.38
CA PRO A 31 -16.39 7.67 1.51
C PRO A 31 -15.30 8.47 2.22
N GLY A 32 -15.51 8.75 3.51
CA GLY A 32 -14.86 9.84 4.24
C GLY A 32 -13.39 10.00 3.89
N LEU A 33 -13.09 10.92 2.98
CA LEU A 33 -11.78 11.52 2.86
C LEU A 33 -11.69 12.39 4.10
N ILE A 34 -11.08 11.87 5.15
CA ILE A 34 -10.74 12.62 6.36
C ILE A 34 -9.92 13.83 5.86
N PRO A 35 -10.47 15.05 5.80
CA PRO A 35 -9.68 16.22 5.55
C PRO A 35 -9.26 16.69 6.93
N ASP A 36 -8.26 16.02 7.50
CA ASP A 36 -7.73 16.47 8.77
C ASP A 36 -6.24 16.17 8.86
N HIS A 37 -5.47 17.24 8.66
CA HIS A 37 -4.07 17.32 9.03
C HIS A 37 -3.88 17.22 10.57
N THR A 38 -4.95 16.98 11.32
CA THR A 38 -4.94 16.44 12.67
C THR A 38 -5.41 14.98 12.57
N VAL A 39 -4.58 13.93 12.63
CA VAL A 39 -3.75 13.48 13.73
C VAL A 39 -2.77 12.43 13.17
N ILE A 40 -1.64 12.84 12.61
CA ILE A 40 -0.39 12.06 12.64
C ILE A 40 0.73 13.08 12.90
N ASN A 41 0.64 13.80 14.02
CA ASN A 41 1.74 14.70 14.42
C ASN A 41 2.89 13.93 15.08
N ASP A 42 2.62 12.69 15.48
CA ASP A 42 3.57 11.81 16.14
C ASP A 42 3.47 10.42 15.48
N PRO A 43 4.55 9.92 14.85
CA PRO A 43 4.64 8.53 14.39
C PRO A 43 4.38 7.50 15.50
N GLY A 44 4.52 7.91 16.75
CA GLY A 44 4.55 7.07 17.94
C GLY A 44 5.98 6.68 18.24
N GLU A 45 6.45 6.97 19.46
CA GLU A 45 7.78 6.59 19.90
C GLU A 45 7.87 5.06 20.06
N VAL A 46 8.77 4.44 19.32
CA VAL A 46 9.07 3.01 19.46
C VAL A 46 10.42 2.86 20.16
N PRO A 47 10.49 2.21 21.33
CA PRO A 47 11.77 2.01 22.02
C PRO A 47 12.78 1.26 21.14
N ARG A 48 14.03 1.73 21.11
CA ARG A 48 15.15 1.25 20.26
C ARG A 48 14.99 1.55 18.77
N PHE A 49 14.09 2.47 18.42
CA PHE A 49 13.94 2.99 17.07
C PHE A 49 14.25 4.48 17.09
N LEU A 50 14.91 4.95 16.06
CA LEU A 50 15.46 6.30 15.96
C LEU A 50 14.40 7.26 15.43
N ALA A 51 13.87 8.13 16.28
CA ALA A 51 12.83 9.08 15.91
C ALA A 51 13.27 10.09 14.84
N ASP A 52 14.56 10.45 14.83
CA ASP A 52 15.19 11.33 13.85
C ASP A 52 15.64 10.60 12.58
N ALA A 53 15.51 9.27 12.52
CA ALA A 53 15.79 8.44 11.35
C ALA A 53 14.58 7.60 10.95
N TRP A 54 13.43 8.24 10.77
CA TRP A 54 12.17 7.64 10.28
C TRP A 54 11.69 6.41 11.06
N GLN A 55 11.99 6.34 12.36
CA GLN A 55 11.68 5.18 13.19
C GLN A 55 12.34 3.91 12.62
N LEU A 56 13.58 3.99 12.16
CA LEU A 56 14.38 2.80 11.84
C LEU A 56 15.02 2.25 13.13
N PRO A 57 15.27 0.93 13.23
CA PRO A 57 15.95 0.36 14.38
C PRO A 57 17.32 1.02 14.65
N ASP A 58 17.62 1.25 15.93
CA ASP A 58 18.91 1.72 16.43
C ASP A 58 19.95 0.59 16.38
N ASP A 59 20.40 0.27 15.17
CA ASP A 59 21.39 -0.75 14.82
C ASP A 59 22.34 -0.13 13.78
N PRO A 60 23.64 -0.49 13.74
CA PRO A 60 24.59 -0.01 12.72
C PRO A 60 24.09 -0.04 11.26
N LEU A 61 23.25 -1.00 10.90
CA LEU A 61 22.65 -1.10 9.56
C LEU A 61 21.18 -0.67 9.52
N LEU A 62 20.71 0.10 10.49
CA LEU A 62 19.32 0.58 10.60
C LEU A 62 18.29 -0.55 10.51
N GLY A 63 18.62 -1.69 11.11
CA GLY A 63 17.77 -2.89 11.12
C GLY A 63 17.88 -3.80 9.90
N PHE A 64 18.68 -3.44 8.89
CA PHE A 64 18.99 -4.35 7.79
C PHE A 64 19.99 -5.41 8.19
N VAL A 65 19.89 -6.59 7.58
CA VAL A 65 20.87 -7.67 7.68
C VAL A 65 21.41 -8.01 6.30
N GLU A 66 22.71 -8.26 6.21
CA GLU A 66 23.34 -8.77 4.99
C GLU A 66 23.05 -10.26 4.82
N ILE A 67 22.58 -10.64 3.64
CA ILE A 67 22.52 -12.01 3.17
C ILE A 67 23.66 -12.18 2.16
N THR A 68 24.66 -12.98 2.52
CA THR A 68 25.83 -13.23 1.68
C THR A 68 25.44 -13.99 0.41
N ALA A 69 26.10 -13.65 -0.70
CA ALA A 69 25.93 -14.36 -1.97
C ALA A 69 26.16 -15.87 -1.83
N GLY A 70 25.38 -16.66 -2.56
CA GLY A 70 25.56 -18.10 -2.63
C GLY A 70 24.34 -18.88 -3.10
N PRO A 71 24.47 -20.23 -3.09
CA PRO A 71 23.40 -21.12 -3.50
C PRO A 71 22.27 -21.16 -2.47
N PHE A 72 21.04 -21.08 -2.95
CA PHE A 72 19.82 -21.23 -2.17
C PHE A 72 18.89 -22.25 -2.82
N LEU A 73 18.44 -23.25 -2.06
CA LEU A 73 17.44 -24.22 -2.52
C LEU A 73 16.05 -23.62 -2.34
N MET A 74 15.38 -23.28 -3.43
CA MET A 74 14.04 -22.69 -3.44
C MET A 74 12.97 -23.71 -3.84
N GLY A 75 11.81 -23.62 -3.18
CA GLY A 75 10.64 -24.46 -3.41
C GLY A 75 10.45 -25.52 -2.32
N SER A 76 9.28 -26.16 -2.30
CA SER A 76 8.96 -27.24 -1.35
C SER A 76 8.65 -28.55 -2.06
N ASP A 77 9.08 -29.66 -1.44
CA ASP A 77 8.81 -31.02 -1.91
C ASP A 77 7.86 -31.73 -0.94
N ALA A 78 6.72 -32.18 -1.45
CA ALA A 78 5.69 -32.88 -0.67
C ALA A 78 6.19 -34.19 -0.03
N ALA A 79 7.28 -34.77 -0.55
CA ALA A 79 7.94 -35.91 0.09
C ALA A 79 8.68 -35.53 1.39
N ILE A 80 9.08 -34.27 1.53
CA ILE A 80 9.77 -33.71 2.70
C ILE A 80 8.79 -32.98 3.62
N ASP A 81 7.92 -32.13 3.03
CA ASP A 81 6.85 -31.42 3.69
C ASP A 81 5.48 -31.83 3.12
N PRO A 82 4.82 -32.84 3.72
CA PRO A 82 3.54 -33.34 3.22
C PRO A 82 2.39 -32.33 3.22
N LEU A 83 2.56 -31.16 3.85
CA LEU A 83 1.56 -30.10 3.87
C LEU A 83 1.81 -29.00 2.83
N ALA A 84 2.90 -29.11 2.07
CA ALA A 84 3.24 -28.16 1.01
C ALA A 84 2.14 -28.10 -0.06
N PHE A 85 1.75 -26.88 -0.44
CA PHE A 85 0.83 -26.64 -1.54
C PHE A 85 1.56 -26.67 -2.89
N ASP A 86 0.81 -26.94 -3.97
CA ASP A 86 1.36 -26.95 -5.33
C ASP A 86 2.00 -25.61 -5.75
N ILE A 87 1.53 -24.49 -5.19
CA ILE A 87 2.07 -23.14 -5.45
C ILE A 87 3.45 -22.91 -4.82
N GLU A 88 3.88 -23.78 -3.91
CA GLU A 88 5.21 -23.72 -3.28
C GLU A 88 6.26 -24.48 -4.09
N ARG A 89 5.85 -25.18 -5.15
CA ARG A 89 6.77 -25.84 -6.08
C ARG A 89 7.42 -24.80 -6.98
N TRP A 90 8.70 -25.02 -7.31
CA TRP A 90 9.42 -24.18 -8.26
C TRP A 90 8.75 -24.15 -9.65
N SER A 91 8.33 -25.32 -10.15
CA SER A 91 7.62 -25.42 -11.43
C SER A 91 6.67 -26.62 -11.44
N SER A 92 5.90 -26.75 -12.53
CA SER A 92 5.06 -27.93 -12.76
C SER A 92 5.84 -29.25 -12.82
N THR A 93 7.15 -29.18 -13.11
CA THR A 93 8.01 -30.36 -13.26
C THR A 93 9.04 -30.52 -12.14
N ASN A 94 9.38 -29.44 -11.42
CA ASN A 94 10.38 -29.47 -10.35
C ASN A 94 9.79 -28.94 -9.05
N ALA A 95 9.91 -29.71 -7.97
CA ALA A 95 9.52 -29.27 -6.64
C ALA A 95 10.44 -28.15 -6.13
N GLN A 96 11.74 -28.32 -6.35
CA GLN A 96 12.80 -27.42 -5.87
C GLN A 96 13.84 -27.13 -6.94
N VAL A 97 14.57 -26.02 -6.81
CA VAL A 97 15.73 -25.67 -7.65
C VAL A 97 16.80 -24.97 -6.80
N VAL A 98 18.07 -25.09 -7.16
CA VAL A 98 19.15 -24.28 -6.58
C VAL A 98 19.30 -22.99 -7.40
N LEU A 99 19.21 -21.85 -6.73
CA LEU A 99 19.42 -20.52 -7.28
C LEU A 99 20.72 -19.94 -6.74
N GLU A 100 21.50 -19.29 -7.60
CA GLU A 100 22.62 -18.45 -7.17
C GLU A 100 22.11 -17.03 -6.92
N LEU A 101 22.11 -16.61 -5.65
CA LEU A 101 21.68 -15.26 -5.26
C LEU A 101 22.92 -14.37 -5.03
N PRO A 102 22.89 -13.10 -5.46
CA PRO A 102 23.93 -12.14 -5.11
C PRO A 102 23.86 -11.78 -3.62
N THR A 103 24.85 -11.05 -3.10
CA THR A 103 24.71 -10.42 -1.78
C THR A 103 23.60 -9.37 -1.84
N TYR A 104 22.69 -9.40 -0.87
CA TYR A 104 21.65 -8.38 -0.71
C TYR A 104 21.39 -8.10 0.76
N TYR A 105 20.65 -7.03 1.02
CA TYR A 105 20.23 -6.66 2.37
C TYR A 105 18.71 -6.74 2.46
N ILE A 106 18.22 -7.22 3.59
CA ILE A 106 16.78 -7.26 3.88
C ILE A 106 16.54 -6.77 5.31
N GLY A 107 15.40 -6.13 5.55
CA GLY A 107 15.01 -5.73 6.90
C GLY A 107 14.89 -6.96 7.80
N ARG A 108 15.44 -6.87 9.02
CA ARG A 108 15.30 -7.92 10.04
C ARG A 108 13.86 -8.10 10.51
N PHE A 109 13.06 -7.04 10.40
CA PHE A 109 11.66 -6.98 10.80
C PHE A 109 10.82 -6.46 9.63
N GLU A 110 9.52 -6.74 9.65
CA GLU A 110 8.58 -6.06 8.78
C GLU A 110 8.58 -4.54 9.03
N VAL A 111 8.20 -3.79 8.00
CA VAL A 111 8.01 -2.34 8.12
C VAL A 111 6.90 -2.06 9.14
N THR A 112 7.15 -1.17 10.09
CA THR A 112 6.21 -0.90 11.19
C THR A 112 5.22 0.22 10.85
N VAL A 113 4.13 0.31 11.62
CA VAL A 113 3.17 1.42 11.48
C VAL A 113 3.85 2.77 11.73
N ALA A 114 4.77 2.87 12.69
CA ALA A 114 5.53 4.11 12.96
C ALA A 114 6.38 4.53 11.76
N GLN A 115 6.98 3.57 11.04
CA GLN A 115 7.74 3.85 9.83
C GLN A 115 6.85 4.35 8.67
N ILE A 116 5.68 3.73 8.47
CA ILE A 116 4.70 4.22 7.48
C ILE A 116 4.18 5.61 7.84
N ARG A 117 3.88 5.87 9.11
CA ARG A 117 3.50 7.22 9.58
C ARG A 117 4.59 8.24 9.31
N SER A 118 5.84 7.90 9.60
CA SER A 118 7.01 8.76 9.32
C SER A 118 7.14 9.06 7.82
N PHE A 119 6.93 8.05 6.97
CA PHE A 119 6.91 8.21 5.51
C PHE A 119 5.80 9.15 5.04
N VAL A 120 4.56 8.94 5.49
CA VAL A 120 3.40 9.78 5.14
C VAL A 120 3.61 11.22 5.63
N GLN A 121 4.12 11.39 6.85
CA GLN A 121 4.42 12.71 7.42
C GLN A 121 5.50 13.44 6.60
N ALA A 122 6.54 12.75 6.16
CA ALA A 122 7.66 13.33 5.41
C ALA A 122 7.30 13.66 3.95
N THR A 123 6.39 12.89 3.34
CA THR A 123 6.11 12.97 1.88
C THR A 123 4.74 13.53 1.54
N GLY A 124 3.80 13.53 2.50
CA GLY A 124 2.39 13.79 2.23
C GLY A 124 1.72 12.71 1.36
N TYR A 125 2.32 11.53 1.23
CA TYR A 125 1.81 10.46 0.38
C TYR A 125 0.40 10.03 0.83
N PRO A 126 -0.60 10.00 -0.07
CA PRO A 126 -1.94 9.60 0.28
C PRO A 126 -2.01 8.09 0.46
N ILE A 127 -2.24 7.63 1.68
CA ILE A 127 -2.46 6.22 2.01
C ILE A 127 -3.80 6.04 2.71
N ASP A 128 -4.37 4.84 2.66
CA ASP A 128 -5.57 4.51 3.43
C ASP A 128 -5.30 4.67 4.94
N GLY A 129 -6.20 5.37 5.65
CA GLY A 129 -6.07 5.59 7.09
C GLY A 129 -6.02 4.31 7.92
N GLN A 130 -6.55 3.20 7.40
CA GLN A 130 -6.47 1.89 8.06
C GLN A 130 -5.02 1.42 8.22
N ALA A 131 -4.14 1.73 7.27
CA ALA A 131 -2.71 1.42 7.35
C ALA A 131 -2.00 2.17 8.49
N LEU A 132 -2.58 3.27 8.97
CA LEU A 132 -2.04 4.12 10.03
C LEU A 132 -2.65 3.83 11.39
N SER A 133 -3.61 2.91 11.49
CA SER A 133 -4.44 2.71 12.69
C SER A 133 -3.85 1.76 13.74
N GLY A 134 -2.84 0.97 13.37
CA GLY A 134 -2.22 -0.03 14.26
C GLY A 134 -1.31 0.57 15.34
N ALA A 135 -0.83 -0.28 16.26
CA ALA A 135 0.20 0.12 17.22
C ALA A 135 1.51 0.48 16.50
N PRO A 136 2.23 1.53 16.92
CA PRO A 136 3.44 2.03 16.23
C PRO A 136 4.49 0.95 15.91
N GLU A 137 4.70 0.01 16.83
CA GLU A 137 5.71 -1.05 16.78
C GLU A 137 5.26 -2.31 16.03
N HIS A 138 3.98 -2.41 15.67
CA HIS A 138 3.47 -3.57 14.93
C HIS A 138 3.80 -3.47 13.44
N PRO A 139 3.87 -4.62 12.73
CA PRO A 139 3.93 -4.63 11.27
C PRO A 139 2.80 -3.82 10.66
N ALA A 140 3.14 -2.97 9.70
CA ALA A 140 2.18 -2.24 8.90
C ALA A 140 1.33 -3.25 8.11
N SER A 141 0.02 -3.06 8.19
CA SER A 141 -0.98 -3.87 7.48
C SER A 141 -1.85 -2.97 6.63
N PHE A 142 -2.69 -3.55 5.77
CA PHE A 142 -3.51 -2.80 4.81
C PHE A 142 -2.69 -1.93 3.85
N ILE A 143 -1.44 -2.34 3.59
CA ILE A 143 -0.55 -1.72 2.61
C ILE A 143 -0.78 -2.40 1.25
N SER A 144 -1.13 -1.62 0.23
CA SER A 144 -1.24 -2.14 -1.13
C SER A 144 0.13 -2.27 -1.78
N TRP A 145 0.23 -3.04 -2.87
CA TRP A 145 1.49 -3.15 -3.62
C TRP A 145 2.02 -1.79 -4.12
N PRO A 146 1.20 -0.88 -4.69
CA PRO A 146 1.65 0.48 -4.99
C PRO A 146 2.18 1.26 -3.79
N ASP A 147 1.58 1.12 -2.61
CA ASP A 147 2.04 1.82 -1.39
C ASP A 147 3.39 1.28 -0.92
N ALA A 148 3.59 -0.04 -0.96
CA ALA A 148 4.88 -0.67 -0.66
C ALA A 148 5.97 -0.23 -1.64
N LEU A 149 5.64 -0.10 -2.93
CA LEU A 149 6.56 0.45 -3.93
C LEU A 149 6.83 1.94 -3.72
N ALA A 150 5.86 2.73 -3.27
CA ALA A 150 6.06 4.15 -2.97
C ALA A 150 6.97 4.34 -1.75
N TYR A 151 6.80 3.50 -0.72
CA TYR A 151 7.63 3.51 0.49
C TYR A 151 9.09 3.11 0.23
N SER A 152 9.33 2.19 -0.70
CA SER A 152 10.67 1.61 -0.95
C SER A 152 11.50 2.31 -2.05
N ARG A 153 11.07 3.49 -2.51
CA ARG A 153 11.75 4.29 -3.54
C ARG A 153 12.62 5.38 -2.94
#